data_AF-A0A3C1KPM8-F1
#
_entry.id   AF-A0A3C1KPM8-F1
#
_cell.length_a   1.000
_cell.length_b   1.000
_cell.length_c   1.000
_cell.angle_alpha   90.00
_cell.angle_beta   90.00
_cell.angle_gamma   90.00
#
_symmetry.space_group_name_H-M   'P 1'
#
loop_
_entity.id
_entity.type
_entity.pdbx_description
1 polymer ?
#
loop_
_entity_poly.entity_id
_entity_poly.type
_entity_poly.pdbx_seq_one_letter_code
_entity_poly.pdbx_strand_id
1 'polypeptide(L)'
;MRILSCLALVAVFAAPVHAAPVTPETPAPIDSLFATDILQAELLAHLDAGEYAQVLQKTAAHDGSLDATSRGLRIAAQVYSGDLAAAESGLATFKPGQRLPVPAAWAIAEAYLAAGYPELAGYSTQLGLMERFDSSHLLFLMGRLQLQAGRSREAAR
;
A
#
# COMPACT_ATOMS: atom_id res chain seq x y z
N MET A 1 -12.75 -0.59 -66.47
CA MET A 1 -13.63 -1.23 -65.47
C MET A 1 -12.87 -2.40 -64.85
N ARG A 2 -12.72 -2.41 -63.52
CA ARG A 2 -12.84 -3.56 -62.57
C ARG A 2 -12.84 -4.98 -63.21
N ILE A 3 -12.09 -6.02 -62.79
CA ILE A 3 -11.84 -6.55 -61.43
C ILE A 3 -11.03 -7.89 -61.51
N LEU A 4 -10.24 -8.22 -60.45
CA LEU A 4 -9.72 -9.54 -59.95
C LEU A 4 -8.63 -10.32 -60.75
N SER A 5 -7.39 -10.46 -60.25
CA SER A 5 -6.85 -11.54 -59.34
C SER A 5 -6.36 -12.78 -60.09
N CYS A 6 -5.27 -13.52 -59.78
CA CYS A 6 -4.28 -13.61 -58.70
C CYS A 6 -3.12 -14.52 -59.21
N LEU A 7 -2.05 -14.69 -58.40
CA LEU A 7 -0.89 -15.60 -58.54
C LEU A 7 0.23 -15.09 -59.48
N ALA A 8 1.51 -15.13 -59.15
CA ALA A 8 2.29 -15.57 -58.00
C ALA A 8 3.52 -14.64 -57.98
N LEU A 9 4.19 -14.43 -56.86
CA LEU A 9 5.47 -15.07 -56.55
C LEU A 9 6.19 -14.03 -55.70
N VAL A 10 6.78 -14.41 -54.57
CA VAL A 10 8.12 -13.98 -54.11
C VAL A 10 8.37 -14.68 -52.78
N ALA A 11 9.47 -15.41 -52.77
CA ALA A 11 9.95 -16.25 -51.70
C ALA A 11 10.25 -15.44 -50.42
N VAL A 12 9.82 -15.98 -49.28
CA VAL A 12 10.31 -15.54 -47.97
C VAL A 12 11.19 -16.66 -47.43
N PHE A 13 12.48 -16.34 -47.31
CA PHE A 13 13.50 -17.12 -46.65
C PHE A 13 13.02 -17.53 -45.24
N ALA A 14 13.03 -18.83 -44.96
CA ALA A 14 12.90 -19.36 -43.62
C ALA A 14 14.19 -19.07 -42.84
N ALA A 15 14.18 -18.07 -41.97
CA ALA A 15 15.12 -17.96 -40.87
C ALA A 15 14.43 -18.52 -39.61
N PRO A 16 15.00 -19.52 -38.92
CA PRO A 16 14.44 -20.00 -37.67
C PRO A 16 14.63 -18.90 -36.62
N VAL A 17 13.55 -18.23 -36.23
CA VAL A 17 13.51 -17.40 -35.03
C VAL A 17 13.69 -18.35 -33.84
N HIS A 18 14.89 -18.38 -33.28
CA HIS A 18 15.15 -19.00 -31.98
C HIS A 18 14.35 -18.20 -30.95
N ALA A 19 13.12 -18.65 -30.67
CA ALA A 19 12.36 -18.16 -29.55
C ALA A 19 13.18 -18.43 -28.28
N ALA A 20 13.58 -17.37 -27.58
CA ALA A 20 14.12 -17.52 -26.24
C ALA A 20 13.12 -18.32 -25.41
N PRO A 21 13.56 -19.30 -24.60
CA PRO A 21 12.64 -20.07 -23.77
C PRO A 21 11.90 -19.11 -22.86
N VAL A 22 10.58 -19.03 -23.05
CA VAL A 22 9.69 -18.39 -22.09
C VAL A 22 9.78 -19.25 -20.85
N THR A 23 10.59 -18.85 -19.87
CA THR A 23 10.54 -19.47 -18.55
C THR A 23 9.13 -19.24 -18.02
N PRO A 24 8.35 -20.28 -17.72
CA PRO A 24 7.08 -20.09 -17.04
C PRO A 24 7.40 -19.39 -15.72
N GLU A 25 6.99 -18.13 -15.58
CA GLU A 25 6.93 -17.51 -14.27
C GLU A 25 6.05 -18.42 -13.43
N THR A 26 6.62 -19.02 -12.40
CA THR A 26 5.87 -19.89 -11.50
C THR A 26 4.83 -18.98 -10.85
N PRO A 27 3.52 -19.17 -11.09
CA PRO A 27 2.52 -18.37 -10.42
C PRO A 27 2.74 -18.51 -8.91
N ALA A 28 2.78 -17.38 -8.20
CA ALA A 28 2.92 -17.39 -6.75
C ALA A 28 1.88 -18.37 -6.17
N PRO A 29 2.27 -19.28 -5.25
CA PRO A 29 1.35 -20.27 -4.72
C PRO A 29 0.15 -19.57 -4.10
N ILE A 30 -1.05 -20.04 -4.46
CA ILE A 30 -2.34 -19.48 -4.06
C ILE A 30 -2.43 -19.33 -2.52
N ASP A 31 -1.80 -20.24 -1.77
CA ASP A 31 -1.73 -20.23 -0.31
C ASP A 31 -1.05 -18.96 0.27
N SER A 32 -0.15 -18.34 -0.49
CA SER A 32 0.57 -17.11 -0.08
C SER A 32 -0.32 -15.87 -0.08
N LEU A 33 -1.26 -15.79 -1.04
CA LEU A 33 -2.19 -14.65 -1.15
C LEU A 33 -3.21 -14.68 -0.02
N PHE A 34 -3.78 -15.86 0.29
CA PHE A 34 -4.72 -16.01 1.40
C PHE A 34 -4.07 -15.78 2.77
N ALA A 35 -2.82 -16.22 2.98
CA ALA A 35 -2.11 -16.00 4.22
C ALA A 35 -1.87 -14.51 4.53
N THR A 36 -1.66 -13.70 3.48
CA THR A 36 -1.44 -12.26 3.59
C THR A 36 -2.72 -11.54 4.01
N ASP A 37 -3.85 -11.86 3.38
CA ASP A 37 -5.14 -11.25 3.71
C ASP A 37 -5.63 -11.62 5.12
N ILE A 38 -5.38 -12.87 5.56
CA ILE A 38 -5.69 -13.31 6.93
C ILE A 38 -4.85 -12.54 7.95
N LEU A 39 -3.54 -12.43 7.72
CA LEU A 39 -2.66 -11.69 8.62
C LEU A 39 -3.11 -10.23 8.73
N GLN A 40 -3.38 -9.55 7.62
CA GLN A 40 -3.85 -8.16 7.65
C GLN A 40 -5.15 -8.00 8.45
N ALA A 41 -6.11 -8.91 8.27
CA ALA A 41 -7.37 -8.88 9.00
C ALA A 41 -7.17 -9.08 10.51
N GLU A 42 -6.30 -10.00 10.91
CA GLU A 42 -5.95 -10.21 12.32
C GLU A 42 -5.25 -9.00 12.92
N LEU A 43 -4.28 -8.41 12.20
CA LEU A 43 -3.57 -7.23 12.66
C LEU A 43 -4.51 -6.04 12.85
N LEU A 44 -5.45 -5.83 11.92
CA LEU A 44 -6.46 -4.79 12.04
C LEU A 44 -7.37 -5.02 13.25
N ALA A 45 -7.85 -6.25 13.45
CA ALA A 45 -8.70 -6.60 14.59
C ALA A 45 -8.00 -6.34 15.94
N HIS A 46 -6.72 -6.69 16.06
CA HIS A 46 -5.93 -6.40 17.25
C HIS A 46 -5.68 -4.90 17.43
N LEU A 47 -5.44 -4.16 16.35
CA LEU A 47 -5.26 -2.71 16.39
C LEU A 47 -6.53 -2.01 16.89
N ASP A 48 -7.70 -2.38 16.35
CA ASP A 48 -9.00 -1.83 16.73
C ASP A 48 -9.40 -2.19 18.17
N ALA A 49 -8.95 -3.35 18.67
CA ALA A 49 -9.13 -3.78 20.06
C ALA A 49 -8.16 -3.11 21.05
N GLY A 50 -7.20 -2.31 20.57
CA GLY A 50 -6.16 -1.71 21.41
C GLY A 50 -5.07 -2.70 21.85
N GLU A 51 -4.99 -3.88 21.23
CA GLU A 51 -4.05 -4.95 21.54
C GLU A 51 -2.73 -4.77 20.79
N TYR A 52 -2.10 -3.61 20.93
CA TYR A 52 -0.93 -3.21 20.13
C TYR A 52 0.25 -4.18 20.30
N ALA A 53 0.44 -4.75 21.49
CA ALA A 53 1.47 -5.76 21.73
C ALA A 53 1.29 -7.01 20.85
N GLN A 54 0.04 -7.41 20.56
CA GLN A 54 -0.24 -8.54 19.67
C GLN A 54 0.10 -8.21 18.21
N VAL A 55 -0.19 -6.99 17.76
CA VAL A 55 0.21 -6.50 16.44
C VAL A 55 1.74 -6.55 16.30
N LEU A 56 2.46 -6.04 17.29
CA LEU A 56 3.94 -6.04 17.29
C LEU A 56 4.51 -7.47 17.31
N GLN A 57 3.98 -8.34 18.16
CA GLN A 57 4.42 -9.74 18.26
C GLN A 57 4.19 -10.50 16.95
N LYS A 58 2.97 -10.42 16.40
CA LYS A 58 2.62 -11.10 15.14
C LYS A 58 3.47 -10.60 14.00
N THR A 59 3.60 -9.28 13.85
CA THR A 59 4.39 -8.73 12.76
C THR A 59 5.87 -9.13 12.89
N ALA A 60 6.46 -9.09 14.09
CA ALA A 60 7.87 -9.49 14.32
C ALA A 60 8.15 -10.94 13.88
N ALA A 61 7.18 -11.85 14.02
CA ALA A 61 7.30 -13.23 13.54
C ALA A 61 7.41 -13.34 12.00
N HIS A 62 7.10 -12.26 11.28
CA HIS A 62 7.14 -12.16 9.81
C HIS A 62 8.14 -11.10 9.33
N ASP A 63 9.13 -10.73 10.15
CA ASP A 63 10.11 -9.70 9.77
C ASP A 63 10.85 -10.07 8.47
N GLY A 64 10.81 -9.16 7.50
CA GLY A 64 11.39 -9.33 6.16
C GLY A 64 10.42 -9.85 5.09
N SER A 65 9.25 -10.39 5.47
CA SER A 65 8.21 -10.85 4.52
C SER A 65 6.91 -10.04 4.59
N LEU A 66 6.82 -9.04 5.45
CA LEU A 66 5.63 -8.21 5.55
C LEU A 66 5.44 -7.35 4.30
N ASP A 67 4.21 -7.38 3.79
CA ASP A 67 3.77 -6.45 2.78
C ASP A 67 3.70 -5.00 3.31
N ALA A 68 3.36 -4.07 2.43
CA ALA A 68 3.26 -2.66 2.78
C ALA A 68 2.12 -2.36 3.77
N THR A 69 0.99 -3.07 3.67
CA THR A 69 -0.17 -2.87 4.56
C THR A 69 0.17 -3.25 5.99
N SER A 70 0.70 -4.46 6.18
CA SER A 70 1.04 -5.03 7.49
C SER A 70 2.19 -4.27 8.15
N ARG A 71 3.16 -3.75 7.37
CA ARG A 71 4.16 -2.81 7.89
C ARG A 71 3.54 -1.51 8.37
N GLY A 72 2.54 -0.98 7.67
CA GLY A 72 1.81 0.20 8.14
C GLY A 72 1.01 -0.05 9.42
N LEU A 73 0.35 -1.19 9.53
CA LEU A 73 -0.36 -1.60 10.76
C LEU A 73 0.60 -1.75 11.95
N ARG A 74 1.81 -2.30 11.71
CA ARG A 74 2.88 -2.29 12.72
C ARG A 74 3.24 -0.88 13.15
N ILE A 75 3.49 0.03 12.20
CA ILE A 75 3.86 1.42 12.51
C ILE A 75 2.77 2.09 13.35
N ALA A 76 1.49 1.88 13.01
CA ALA A 76 0.38 2.38 13.80
C ALA A 76 0.42 1.84 15.25
N ALA A 77 0.63 0.53 15.42
CA ALA A 77 0.79 -0.07 16.75
C ALA A 77 1.99 0.49 17.53
N GLN A 78 3.12 0.76 16.85
CA GLN A 78 4.29 1.40 17.47
C GLN A 78 3.93 2.79 17.99
N VAL A 79 3.26 3.62 17.19
CA VAL A 79 2.79 4.94 17.62
C VAL A 79 1.84 4.84 18.82
N TYR A 80 0.83 3.97 18.76
CA TYR A 80 -0.10 3.77 19.86
C TYR A 80 0.58 3.25 21.14
N SER A 81 1.64 2.46 21.00
CA SER A 81 2.45 1.98 22.13
C SER A 81 3.45 3.02 22.68
N GLY A 82 3.59 4.16 22.01
CA GLY A 82 4.54 5.22 22.38
C GLY A 82 5.97 5.03 21.85
N ASP A 83 6.22 4.00 21.05
CA ASP A 83 7.53 3.76 20.41
C ASP A 83 7.65 4.56 19.10
N LEU A 84 7.73 5.88 19.25
CA LEU A 84 7.82 6.81 18.11
C LEU A 84 9.10 6.63 17.31
N ALA A 85 10.21 6.28 17.96
CA ALA A 85 11.48 6.07 17.27
C ALA A 85 11.40 4.88 16.30
N ALA A 86 10.77 3.77 16.72
CA ALA A 86 10.56 2.64 15.82
C ALA A 86 9.52 2.95 14.73
N ALA A 87 8.46 3.71 15.05
CA ALA A 87 7.46 4.14 14.08
C ALA A 87 8.06 5.01 12.97
N GLU A 88 8.88 6.00 13.33
CA GLU A 88 9.57 6.87 12.38
C GLU A 88 10.56 6.10 11.52
N SER A 89 11.34 5.20 12.13
CA SER A 89 12.26 4.32 11.41
C SER A 89 11.52 3.43 10.39
N GLY A 90 10.39 2.85 10.81
CA GLY A 90 9.52 2.05 9.96
C GLY A 90 8.93 2.87 8.80
N LEU A 91 8.45 4.08 9.07
CA LEU A 91 7.89 4.96 8.06
C LEU A 91 8.94 5.39 7.02
N ALA A 92 10.19 5.62 7.45
CA ALA A 92 11.30 5.93 6.56
C ALA A 92 11.66 4.79 5.59
N THR A 93 11.19 3.56 5.83
CA THR A 93 11.37 2.44 4.89
C THR A 93 10.48 2.55 3.64
N PHE A 94 9.46 3.40 3.67
CA PHE A 94 8.69 3.75 2.48
C PHE A 94 9.46 4.82 1.71
N LYS A 95 9.99 4.46 0.53
CA LYS A 95 10.81 5.38 -0.28
C LYS A 95 9.98 6.61 -0.69
N PRO A 96 10.60 7.78 -0.84
CA PRO A 96 9.95 8.92 -1.49
C PRO A 96 9.37 8.52 -2.86
N GLY A 97 8.07 8.73 -3.06
CA GLY A 97 7.35 8.32 -4.29
C GLY A 97 6.74 6.92 -4.25
N GLN A 98 7.03 6.13 -3.21
CA GLN A 98 6.38 4.85 -2.99
C GLN A 98 5.01 5.07 -2.34
N ARG A 99 3.99 4.50 -2.96
CA ARG A 99 2.60 4.58 -2.49
C ARG A 99 2.43 3.77 -1.22
N LEU A 100 1.81 4.37 -0.20
CA LEU A 100 1.43 3.67 1.02
C LEU A 100 0.00 3.13 0.82
N PRO A 101 -0.26 1.83 1.01
CA PRO A 101 -1.60 1.28 0.89
C PRO A 101 -2.59 2.06 1.76
N VAL A 102 -3.78 2.35 1.24
CA VAL A 102 -4.84 3.09 1.95
C VAL A 102 -5.04 2.61 3.41
N PRO A 103 -5.15 1.29 3.71
CA PRO A 103 -5.34 0.83 5.08
C PRO A 103 -4.15 1.16 5.99
N ALA A 104 -2.93 1.07 5.47
CA ALA A 104 -1.72 1.47 6.18
C ALA A 104 -1.67 2.98 6.42
N ALA A 105 -1.92 3.78 5.38
CA ALA A 105 -1.93 5.23 5.48
C ALA A 105 -2.96 5.74 6.50
N TRP A 106 -4.16 5.17 6.47
CA TRP A 106 -5.22 5.48 7.43
C TRP A 106 -4.83 5.11 8.85
N ALA A 107 -4.38 3.87 9.09
CA ALA A 107 -4.03 3.40 10.44
C ALA A 107 -2.90 4.23 11.08
N ILE A 108 -1.86 4.54 10.31
CA ILE A 108 -0.74 5.37 10.78
C ILE A 108 -1.22 6.80 11.09
N ALA A 109 -2.05 7.37 10.22
CA ALA A 109 -2.54 8.72 10.41
C ALA A 109 -3.47 8.87 11.62
N GLU A 110 -4.38 7.91 11.86
CA GLU A 110 -5.19 7.88 13.08
C GLU A 110 -4.33 7.72 14.34
N ALA A 111 -3.29 6.87 14.29
CA ALA A 111 -2.39 6.68 15.42
C ALA A 111 -1.65 7.97 15.77
N TYR A 112 -1.11 8.68 14.77
CA TYR A 112 -0.46 9.98 15.01
C TYR A 112 -1.44 11.06 15.47
N LEU A 113 -2.67 11.08 14.95
CA LEU A 113 -3.72 11.99 15.44
C LEU A 113 -4.05 11.73 16.91
N ALA A 114 -4.21 10.46 17.29
CA ALA A 114 -4.48 10.06 18.68
C ALA A 114 -3.31 10.41 19.61
N ALA A 115 -2.08 10.32 19.12
CA ALA A 115 -0.87 10.69 19.85
C ALA A 115 -0.58 12.21 19.87
N GLY A 116 -1.36 13.02 19.16
CA GLY A 116 -1.21 14.49 19.15
C GLY A 116 -0.19 15.04 18.15
N TYR A 117 0.12 14.29 17.09
CA TYR A 117 1.07 14.67 16.03
C TYR A 117 0.36 14.88 14.67
N PRO A 118 -0.42 15.97 14.50
CA PRO A 118 -1.22 16.19 13.30
C PRO A 118 -0.37 16.37 12.02
N GLU A 119 0.85 16.89 12.11
CA GLU A 119 1.75 17.03 10.96
C GLU A 119 2.18 15.67 10.40
N LEU A 120 2.52 14.73 11.30
CA LEU A 120 2.89 13.36 10.93
C LEU A 120 1.68 12.59 10.36
N ALA A 121 0.50 12.81 10.94
CA ALA A 121 -0.73 12.27 10.38
C ALA A 121 -1.01 12.79 8.96
N GLY A 122 -0.80 14.08 8.71
CA GLY A 122 -0.92 14.67 7.38
C GLY A 122 0.04 14.09 6.36
N TYR A 123 1.30 13.87 6.76
CA TYR A 123 2.30 13.22 5.91
C TYR A 123 1.87 11.80 5.51
N SER A 124 1.43 10.97 6.45
CA SER A 124 0.96 9.61 6.16
C SER A 124 -0.29 9.61 5.26
N THR A 125 -1.20 10.56 5.46
CA THR A 125 -2.40 10.74 4.61
C THR A 125 -2.01 11.05 3.17
N GLN A 126 -1.05 11.94 2.96
CA GLN A 126 -0.56 12.30 1.63
C GLN A 126 0.07 11.10 0.91
N LEU A 127 0.87 10.29 1.63
CA LEU A 127 1.44 9.07 1.07
C LEU A 127 0.37 8.07 0.58
N GLY A 128 -0.77 8.00 1.28
CA GLY A 128 -1.92 7.20 0.86
C GLY A 128 -2.70 7.78 -0.32
N LEU A 129 -2.90 9.10 -0.35
CA LEU A 129 -3.60 9.77 -1.46
C LEU A 129 -2.84 9.69 -2.78
N MET A 130 -1.50 9.52 -2.74
CA MET A 130 -0.69 9.20 -3.92
C MET A 130 -1.03 7.84 -4.53
N GLU A 131 -1.56 6.91 -3.74
CA GLU A 131 -2.03 5.60 -4.22
C GLU A 131 -3.41 5.71 -4.87
N ARG A 132 -4.34 6.29 -4.12
CA ARG A 132 -5.75 6.38 -4.49
C ARG A 132 -6.34 7.69 -4.00
N PHE A 133 -6.37 8.67 -4.89
CA PHE A 133 -6.88 10.01 -4.60
C PHE A 133 -8.39 10.02 -4.28
N ASP A 134 -9.12 8.98 -4.68
CA ASP A 134 -10.57 8.81 -4.49
C ASP A 134 -10.94 8.05 -3.20
N SER A 135 -9.98 7.74 -2.33
CA SER A 135 -10.27 7.09 -1.05
C SER A 135 -11.07 8.02 -0.13
N SER A 136 -12.36 7.73 0.07
CA SER A 136 -13.24 8.47 0.97
C SER A 136 -12.70 8.57 2.40
N HIS A 137 -12.03 7.51 2.87
CA HIS A 137 -11.36 7.49 4.16
C HIS A 137 -10.24 8.54 4.21
N LEU A 138 -9.30 8.52 3.26
CA LEU A 138 -8.19 9.46 3.27
C LEU A 138 -8.63 10.92 3.03
N LEU A 139 -9.67 11.13 2.22
CA LEU A 139 -10.29 12.45 2.03
C LEU A 139 -10.94 12.95 3.33
N PHE A 140 -11.65 12.09 4.06
CA PHE A 140 -12.21 12.43 5.36
C PHE A 140 -11.12 12.79 6.38
N LEU A 141 -10.04 12.02 6.43
CA LEU A 141 -8.92 12.28 7.34
C LEU A 141 -8.21 13.60 7.00
N MET A 142 -8.01 13.88 5.72
CA MET A 142 -7.52 15.16 5.24
C MET A 142 -8.45 16.32 5.66
N GLY A 143 -9.77 16.16 5.52
CA GLY A 143 -10.75 17.14 5.99
C GLY A 143 -10.64 17.42 7.49
N ARG A 144 -10.51 16.37 8.32
CA ARG A 144 -10.30 16.50 9.78
C ARG A 144 -9.02 17.27 10.11
N LEU A 145 -7.91 16.94 9.45
CA LEU A 145 -6.63 17.63 9.63
C LEU A 145 -6.76 19.12 9.26
N GLN A 146 -7.45 19.42 8.17
CA GLN A 146 -7.68 20.80 7.74
C GLN A 146 -8.54 21.58 8.74
N LEU A 147 -9.56 20.95 9.34
CA LEU A 147 -10.35 21.56 10.40
C LEU A 147 -9.52 21.82 11.67
N GLN A 148 -8.67 20.88 12.09
CA GLN A 148 -7.77 21.07 13.23
C GLN A 148 -6.75 22.20 12.97
N ALA A 149 -6.31 22.36 11.73
CA ALA A 149 -5.44 23.46 11.31
C ALA A 149 -6.18 24.81 11.12
N GLY A 150 -7.47 24.89 11.43
CA GLY A 150 -8.29 26.10 11.29
C GLY A 150 -8.65 26.46 9.83
N ARG A 151 -8.46 25.55 8.88
CA ARG A 151 -8.65 25.77 7.43
C ARG A 151 -9.98 25.23 6.95
N SER A 152 -11.07 25.75 7.52
CA SER A 152 -12.44 25.26 7.24
C SER A 152 -12.85 25.36 5.77
N ARG A 153 -12.28 26.29 4.98
CA ARG A 153 -12.53 26.39 3.54
C ARG A 153 -11.84 25.29 2.72
N GLU A 154 -10.71 24.79 3.18
CA GLU A 154 -9.99 23.68 2.54
C GLU A 154 -10.67 22.35 2.88
N ALA A 155 -11.21 22.20 4.10
CA ALA A 155 -11.94 21.01 4.53
C ALA A 155 -13.29 20.79 3.80
N ALA A 156 -13.88 21.84 3.23
CA ALA A 156 -15.19 21.80 2.57
C ALA A 156 -15.12 21.57 1.04
N ARG A 157 -13.92 21.33 0.50
CA ARG A 157 -13.66 21.06 -0.91
C ARG A 157 -13.31 19.60 -1.11
#